data_AF-A0A383DM31-F1
#
_entry.id   AF-A0A383DM31-F1
#
_cell.length_a   1.000
_cell.length_b   1.000
_cell.length_c   1.000
_cell.angle_alpha   90.00
_cell.angle_beta   90.00
_cell.angle_gamma   90.00
#
_symmetry.space_group_name_H-M   'P 1'
#
loop_
_entity.id
_entity.type
_entity.pdbx_description
1 polymer ?
#
loop_
_entity_poly.entity_id
_entity_poly.type
_entity_poly.pdbx_seq_one_letter_code
_entity_poly.pdbx_strand_id
1 'polypeptide(L)' 'MKDKEKSAFVSQRNPVFFIAEIGGNHEGNFSYAQELTKLAIESGSDAVKFQFYSGDTLVSRLESIDRNAHFKKL' A
#
# COMPACT_ATOMS: atom_id res chain seq x y z
N MET A 1 -10.82 -32.00 16.78
CA MET A 1 -11.12 -31.06 15.68
C MET A 1 -10.01 -30.04 15.68
N LYS A 2 -9.21 -29.95 14.61
CA LYS A 2 -8.16 -28.92 14.51
C LYS A 2 -8.85 -27.56 14.46
N ASP A 3 -8.46 -26.65 15.33
CA ASP A 3 -8.86 -25.25 15.26
C ASP A 3 -8.55 -24.77 13.84
N LYS A 4 -9.58 -24.45 13.06
CA LYS A 4 -9.40 -23.78 11.78
C LYS A 4 -8.73 -22.45 12.12
N GLU A 5 -7.47 -22.28 11.74
CA GLU A 5 -6.78 -20.99 11.84
C GLU A 5 -7.72 -19.91 11.31
N LYS A 6 -8.07 -18.93 12.16
CA LYS A 6 -8.90 -17.81 11.75
C LYS A 6 -8.15 -17.09 10.62
N SER A 7 -8.74 -17.08 9.43
CA SER A 7 -8.18 -16.34 8.30
C SER A 7 -8.03 -14.86 8.67
N ALA A 8 -6.84 -14.29 8.43
CA ALA A 8 -6.58 -12.86 8.61
C ALA A 8 -7.37 -11.99 7.61
N PHE A 9 -7.96 -12.60 6.58
CA PHE A 9 -8.72 -11.94 5.52
C PHE A 9 -10.22 -12.20 5.67
N VAL A 10 -10.77 -11.82 6.82
CA VAL A 10 -12.22 -11.88 7.10
C VAL A 10 -12.66 -10.51 7.58
N SER A 11 -13.55 -9.87 6.84
CA SER A 11 -14.14 -8.60 7.30
C SER A 11 -15.15 -8.87 8.40
N GLN A 12 -15.17 -7.99 9.41
CA GLN A 12 -16.20 -7.98 10.45
C GLN A 12 -17.33 -6.99 10.13
N ARG A 13 -17.18 -6.17 9.08
CA ARG A 13 -18.09 -5.06 8.75
C ARG A 13 -18.67 -5.15 7.35
N ASN A 14 -17.98 -5.83 6.43
CA ASN A 14 -18.30 -5.88 5.02
C ASN A 14 -18.58 -7.32 4.56
N PRO A 15 -19.34 -7.54 3.47
CA PRO A 15 -19.55 -8.87 2.90
C PRO A 15 -18.28 -9.44 2.24
N VAL A 16 -17.30 -8.59 1.93
CA VAL A 16 -16.01 -8.92 1.33
C VAL A 16 -14.91 -8.20 2.11
N PHE A 17 -13.72 -8.81 2.24
CA PHE A 17 -12.56 -8.15 2.83
C PHE A 17 -12.00 -7.09 1.89
N PHE A 18 -12.14 -5.81 2.25
CA PHE A 18 -11.69 -4.68 1.41
C PHE A 18 -10.27 -4.26 1.76
N ILE A 19 -9.44 -4.13 0.72
CA ILE A 19 -8.08 -3.59 0.82
C ILE A 19 -8.04 -2.25 0.08
N ALA A 20 -7.78 -1.16 0.80
CA ALA A 20 -7.42 0.11 0.18
C ALA A 20 -6.01 0.03 -0.40
N GLU A 21 -5.91 0.12 -1.72
CA GLU A 21 -4.63 0.11 -2.43
C GLU A 21 -4.09 1.53 -2.53
N ILE A 22 -3.06 1.86 -1.73
CA ILE A 22 -2.41 3.18 -1.77
C ILE A 22 -1.20 3.17 -2.70
N GLY A 23 -0.56 2.01 -2.84
CA GLY A 23 0.64 1.89 -3.68
C GLY A 23 1.77 2.78 -3.18
N GLY A 24 2.39 3.51 -4.11
CA GLY A 24 3.45 4.49 -3.84
C GLY A 24 2.95 5.94 -3.76
N ASN A 25 1.63 6.18 -3.65
CA ASN A 25 1.05 7.54 -3.69
C ASN A 25 1.48 8.44 -2.52
N HIS A 26 2.14 7.88 -1.50
CA HIS A 26 2.74 8.64 -0.42
C HIS A 26 4.04 9.36 -0.82
N GLU A 27 4.69 8.98 -1.94
CA GLU A 27 5.90 9.63 -2.47
C GLU A 27 7.03 9.85 -1.44
N GLY A 28 7.19 8.91 -0.50
CA GLY A 28 8.19 8.98 0.57
C GLY A 28 7.80 9.89 1.74
N ASN A 29 6.64 10.56 1.68
CA ASN A 29 6.12 11.42 2.73
C ASN A 29 5.35 10.62 3.78
N PHE A 30 5.97 10.42 4.96
CA PHE A 30 5.35 9.70 6.07
C PHE A 30 4.06 10.34 6.58
N SER A 31 4.03 11.67 6.73
CA SER A 31 2.84 12.39 7.19
C SER A 31 1.67 12.21 6.24
N TYR A 32 1.94 12.23 4.93
CA TYR A 32 0.90 11.98 3.92
C TYR A 32 0.46 10.51 3.90
N ALA A 33 1.36 9.54 4.12
CA ALA A 33 0.99 8.14 4.31
C ALA A 33 0.02 7.95 5.50
N GLN A 34 0.19 8.70 6.58
CA GLN A 34 -0.73 8.68 7.71
C GLN A 34 -2.10 9.26 7.35
N GLU A 35 -2.15 10.33 6.55
CA GLU A 35 -3.39 10.91 6.03
C GLU A 35 -4.14 9.91 5.14
N LEU A 36 -3.44 9.28 4.18
CA LEU A 36 -3.99 8.24 3.31
C LEU A 36 -4.53 7.06 4.13
N THR A 37 -3.86 6.69 5.22
CA THR A 37 -4.34 5.64 6.14
C THR A 37 -5.63 6.05 6.84
N LYS A 38 -5.75 7.30 7.30
CA LYS A 38 -6.99 7.81 7.91
C LYS A 38 -8.15 7.78 6.92
N LEU A 39 -7.93 8.23 5.69
CA LEU A 39 -8.94 8.19 4.62
C LEU A 39 -9.39 6.75 4.30
N ALA A 40 -8.47 5.78 4.30
CA ALA A 40 -8.81 4.39 4.09
C ALA A 40 -9.67 3.80 5.23
N ILE A 41 -9.39 4.19 6.48
CA ILE A 41 -10.19 3.83 7.65
C ILE A 41 -11.59 4.44 7.56
N GLU A 42 -11.68 5.73 7.24
CA GLU A 42 -12.95 6.46 7.07
C GLU A 42 -13.80 5.87 5.93
N SER A 43 -13.14 5.35 4.89
CA SER A 43 -13.79 4.66 3.76
C SER A 43 -14.29 3.24 4.10
N GLY A 44 -14.02 2.73 5.31
CA GLY A 44 -14.49 1.41 5.76
C GLY A 44 -13.65 0.22 5.30
N SER A 45 -12.41 0.45 4.85
CA SER A 45 -11.49 -0.62 4.45
C SER A 45 -11.11 -1.51 5.63
N ASP A 46 -10.86 -2.80 5.35
CA ASP A 46 -10.40 -3.77 6.35
C ASP A 46 -8.88 -3.79 6.47
N ALA A 47 -8.18 -3.51 5.37
CA ALA A 47 -6.73 -3.34 5.33
C ALA A 47 -6.31 -2.21 4.38
N VAL A 48 -5.06 -1.77 4.54
CA VAL A 48 -4.41 -0.80 3.65
C VAL A 48 -3.14 -1.42 3.10
N LYS A 49 -2.88 -1.28 1.80
CA LYS A 49 -1.66 -1.78 1.13
C LYS A 49 -0.81 -0.63 0.63
N PHE A 50 0.39 -0.50 1.19
CA PHE A 50 1.45 0.38 0.72
C PHE A 50 2.49 -0.40 -0.10
N GLN A 51 3.16 0.28 -1.03
CA GLN A 51 4.27 -0.28 -1.79
C GLN A 51 5.53 0.53 -1.51
N PHE A 52 6.61 -0.16 -1.15
CA PHE A 52 7.93 0.43 -0.94
C PHE A 52 8.89 -0.13 -1.98
N TYR A 53 9.57 0.73 -2.70
CA TYR A 53 10.55 0.37 -3.72
C TYR A 53 11.57 1.50 -3.86
N SER A 54 12.77 1.17 -4.34
CA SER A 54 13.72 2.17 -4.79
C SER A 54 13.70 2.22 -6.33
N GLY A 55 13.99 3.39 -6.90
CA GLY A 55 14.01 3.53 -8.36
C GLY A 55 14.89 2.50 -9.07
N ASP A 56 15.97 2.04 -8.42
CA ASP A 56 16.92 1.07 -8.97
C ASP A 56 16.40 -0.38 -8.98
N THR A 57 15.34 -0.68 -8.23
CA THR A 57 14.68 -2.00 -8.23
C THR A 57 13.36 -1.99 -9.01
N LEU A 58 12.79 -0.81 -9.30
CA LEU A 58 11.50 -0.69 -9.98
C LEU A 58 11.60 -0.45 -11.49
N VAL A 59 12.55 0.37 -11.95
CA VAL A 59 12.65 0.77 -13.37
C VAL A 59 14.08 0.76 -13.88
N SER A 60 14.25 0.67 -15.20
CA SER A 60 15.57 0.67 -15.85
C SER A 60 16.31 1.98 -15.57
N ARG A 61 17.55 1.86 -15.10
CA ARG A 61 18.47 2.99 -14.89
C ARG A 61 18.94 3.63 -16.19
N LEU A 62 18.87 2.89 -17.30
CA LEU A 62 19.37 3.33 -18.61
C LEU A 62 18.24 3.78 -19.53
N GLU A 63 17.12 3.05 -19.54
CA GLU A 63 15.99 3.32 -20.45
C GLU A 63 14.94 4.27 -19.85
N SER A 64 15.00 4.53 -18.54
CA SER A 64 13.97 5.31 -17.83
C SER A 64 14.58 6.19 -16.76
N ILE A 65 15.58 6.97 -17.14
CA ILE A 65 16.39 7.81 -16.24
C ILE A 65 15.50 8.73 -15.38
N ASP A 66 14.55 9.44 -15.99
CA ASP A 66 13.67 10.37 -15.27
C ASP A 66 12.79 9.66 -14.24
N ARG A 67 12.23 8.49 -14.60
CA ARG A 67 11.42 7.69 -13.68
C ARG A 67 12.27 7.07 -12.57
N ASN A 68 13.46 6.58 -12.90
CA ASN A 68 14.42 6.05 -11.92
C ASN A 68 14.77 7.14 -10.90
N ALA A 69 15.07 8.35 -11.36
CA ALA A 69 15.35 9.49 -10.50
C ALA A 69 14.14 9.90 -9.65
N HIS A 70 12.93 9.91 -10.21
CA HIS A 70 11.70 10.19 -9.47
C HIS A 70 11.49 9.19 -8.31
N PHE A 71 11.62 7.88 -8.57
CA PHE A 71 11.41 6.85 -7.55
C PHE A 71 12.57 6.66 -6.56
N LYS A 72 13.65 7.45 -6.65
CA LYS A 72 14.68 7.51 -5.62
C LYS A 72 14.30 8.39 -4.41
N LYS A 73 13.18 9.10 -4.52
CA LYS A 73 12.64 9.96 -3.45
C LYS A 73 11.74 9.22 -2.47
N LEU A 74 11.30 8.02 -2.84
CA LEU A 74 10.40 7.15 -2.06
C LEU A 74 11.10 6.48 -0.89
#